data_AF-A0A645CAY6-F1
#
_entry.id   AF-A0A645CAY6-F1
#
_cell.length_a   1.000
_cell.length_b   1.000
_cell.length_c   1.000
_cell.angle_alpha   90.00
_cell.angle_beta   90.00
_cell.angle_gamma   90.00
#
_symmetry.space_group_name_H-M   'P 1'
#
loop_
_entity.id
_entity.type
_entity.pdbx_description
1 polymer ?
#
loop_
_entity_poly.entity_id
_entity_poly.type
_entity_poly.pdbx_seq_one_letter_code
_entity_poly.pdbx_strand_id
1 'polypeptide(L)'
;MFLELKKKYKKVVYKRRIKSTVKQSKTYLNDISLLKEEGQIGKEIEYFFNYHNFLKPAMYIYYDRYSYKGANDESLRITFDYNLKYRDFDLSLENGSYGLNLIDKEFMLMEIKISGAIPIWLNKIFVDLEIFQHSFSKYGEAYKKTIKESIYDNRIIV
;
A
#
# COMPACT_ATOMS: atom_id res chain seq x y z
N MET A 1 -11.47 9.23 -1.44
CA MET A 1 -10.87 7.89 -1.30
C MET A 1 -10.71 7.28 -2.68
N PHE A 2 -9.94 6.20 -2.80
CA PHE A 2 -9.88 5.41 -4.03
C PHE A 2 -10.14 3.94 -3.70
N LEU A 3 -10.93 3.26 -4.53
CA LEU A 3 -10.86 1.80 -4.64
C LEU A 3 -9.77 1.49 -5.65
N GLU A 4 -8.83 0.61 -5.27
CA GLU A 4 -7.63 0.37 -6.05
C GLU A 4 -7.34 -1.13 -6.20
N LEU A 5 -7.07 -1.55 -7.43
CA LEU A 5 -6.60 -2.88 -7.76
C LEU A 5 -5.15 -2.78 -8.25
N LYS A 6 -4.28 -3.63 -7.67
CA LYS A 6 -2.89 -3.80 -8.13
C LYS A 6 -2.69 -5.22 -8.63
N LYS A 7 -2.14 -5.36 -9.84
CA LYS A 7 -1.81 -6.64 -10.46
C LYS A 7 -0.35 -6.63 -10.94
N LYS A 8 0.41 -7.66 -10.60
CA LYS A 8 1.76 -7.88 -11.15
C LYS A 8 1.66 -8.88 -12.30
N TYR A 9 2.09 -8.50 -13.50
CA TYR A 9 2.11 -9.37 -14.68
C TYR A 9 3.40 -9.14 -15.46
N LYS A 10 4.12 -10.22 -15.80
CA LYS A 10 5.44 -10.17 -16.46
C LYS A 10 6.39 -9.10 -15.86
N LYS A 11 6.52 -9.11 -14.52
CA LYS A 11 7.31 -8.15 -13.70
C LYS A 11 6.82 -6.70 -13.68
N VAL A 12 5.81 -6.34 -14.46
CA VAL A 12 5.20 -5.01 -14.46
C VAL A 12 4.04 -4.96 -13.46
N VAL A 13 3.97 -3.90 -12.65
CA VAL A 13 2.86 -3.65 -11.73
C VAL A 13 1.88 -2.68 -12.37
N TYR A 14 0.67 -3.16 -12.62
CA TYR A 14 -0.46 -2.38 -13.08
C TYR A 14 -1.29 -1.94 -11.88
N LYS A 15 -1.69 -0.67 -11.87
CA LYS A 15 -2.51 -0.06 -10.82
C LYS A 15 -3.71 0.61 -11.47
N ARG A 16 -4.90 0.20 -11.05
CA ARG A 16 -6.18 0.73 -11.53
C ARG A 16 -6.96 1.25 -10.33
N ARG A 17 -7.63 2.39 -10.47
CA ARG A 17 -8.39 2.98 -9.37
C ARG A 17 -9.57 3.81 -9.86
N ILE A 18 -10.62 3.81 -9.07
CA ILE A 18 -11.77 4.73 -9.20
C ILE A 18 -11.87 5.61 -7.96
N LYS A 19 -12.35 6.84 -8.13
CA LYS A 19 -12.64 7.72 -6.99
C LYS A 19 -13.87 7.17 -6.25
N SER A 20 -13.84 7.25 -4.93
CA SER A 20 -14.95 6.85 -4.09
C SER A 20 -14.97 7.67 -2.79
N THR A 21 -16.12 7.68 -2.11
CA THR A 21 -16.25 8.16 -0.73
C THR A 21 -16.10 7.00 0.26
N VAL A 22 -15.86 7.31 1.54
CA VAL A 22 -15.83 6.29 2.61
C VAL A 22 -17.14 5.49 2.62
N LYS A 23 -18.28 6.21 2.53
CA LYS A 23 -19.62 5.62 2.51
C LYS A 23 -19.83 4.66 1.34
N GLN A 24 -19.52 5.10 0.12
CA GLN A 24 -19.60 4.24 -1.07
C GLN A 24 -18.70 3.02 -0.95
N SER A 25 -17.44 3.19 -0.51
CA SER A 25 -16.50 2.08 -0.37
C SER A 25 -17.00 1.04 0.63
N LYS A 26 -17.60 1.46 1.76
CA LYS A 26 -18.26 0.55 2.71
C LYS A 26 -19.43 -0.19 2.06
N THR A 27 -20.27 0.51 1.30
CA THR A 27 -21.38 -0.11 0.55
C THR A 27 -20.86 -1.18 -0.42
N TYR A 28 -19.83 -0.87 -1.19
CA TYR A 28 -19.25 -1.79 -2.18
C TYR A 28 -18.55 -3.01 -1.56
N LEU A 29 -17.98 -2.87 -0.36
CA LEU A 29 -17.41 -4.00 0.39
C LEU A 29 -18.48 -4.99 0.86
N ASN A 30 -19.69 -4.51 1.16
CA ASN A 30 -20.81 -5.37 1.55
C ASN A 30 -21.50 -5.98 0.33
N ASP A 31 -21.63 -5.22 -0.75
CA ASP A 31 -22.22 -5.67 -2.00
C ASP A 31 -21.57 -4.94 -3.19
N ILE A 32 -20.71 -5.66 -3.90
CA ILE A 32 -19.97 -5.11 -5.03
C ILE A 32 -20.86 -4.83 -6.25
N SER A 33 -22.04 -5.47 -6.35
CA SER A 33 -22.97 -5.22 -7.47
C SER A 33 -23.52 -3.78 -7.47
N LEU A 34 -23.40 -3.09 -6.33
CA LEU A 34 -23.75 -1.67 -6.18
C LEU A 34 -22.71 -0.73 -6.78
N LEU A 35 -21.56 -1.25 -7.23
CA LEU A 35 -20.56 -0.48 -7.96
C LEU A 35 -21.08 -0.16 -9.38
N LYS A 36 -21.79 0.96 -9.53
CA LYS A 36 -22.36 1.41 -10.81
C LYS A 36 -21.34 2.14 -11.73
N GLU A 37 -20.06 1.81 -11.64
CA GLU A 37 -19.02 2.43 -12.48
C GLU A 37 -18.98 1.75 -13.85
N GLU A 38 -19.54 2.41 -14.87
CA GLU A 38 -19.69 1.83 -16.21
C GLU A 38 -18.38 1.69 -17.00
N GLY A 39 -17.29 2.32 -16.51
CA GLY A 39 -15.96 2.27 -17.13
C GLY A 39 -15.24 0.93 -16.95
N GLN A 40 -14.25 0.66 -17.81
CA GLN A 40 -13.42 -0.55 -17.77
C GLN A 40 -12.88 -0.87 -16.37
N ILE A 41 -12.41 0.15 -15.64
CA ILE A 41 -11.82 -0.04 -14.31
C ILE A 41 -12.87 -0.53 -13.29
N GLY A 42 -14.10 -0.02 -13.36
CA GLY A 42 -15.20 -0.47 -12.49
C GLY A 42 -15.49 -1.95 -12.70
N LYS A 43 -15.64 -2.36 -13.97
CA LYS A 43 -15.85 -3.76 -14.37
C LYS A 43 -14.69 -4.68 -13.96
N GLU A 44 -13.44 -4.21 -14.07
CA GLU A 44 -12.27 -4.96 -13.60
C GLU A 44 -12.28 -5.18 -12.08
N ILE A 45 -12.68 -4.15 -11.31
CA ILE A 45 -12.80 -4.24 -9.85
C ILE A 45 -13.95 -5.19 -9.47
N GLU A 46 -15.13 -5.03 -10.07
CA GLU A 46 -16.28 -5.90 -9.84
C GLU A 46 -15.96 -7.37 -10.16
N TYR A 47 -15.36 -7.63 -11.31
CA TYR A 47 -14.92 -8.97 -11.70
C TYR A 47 -13.94 -9.54 -10.67
N PHE A 48 -12.97 -8.75 -10.20
CA PHE A 48 -11.98 -9.21 -9.22
C PHE A 48 -12.62 -9.60 -7.88
N PHE A 49 -13.58 -8.81 -7.40
CA PHE A 49 -14.35 -9.12 -6.20
C PHE A 49 -15.17 -10.40 -6.36
N ASN A 50 -15.92 -10.51 -7.46
CA ASN A 50 -16.77 -11.67 -7.75
C ASN A 50 -15.92 -12.93 -7.95
N TYR A 51 -14.77 -12.85 -8.62
CA TYR A 51 -13.88 -13.99 -8.83
C TYR A 51 -13.38 -14.58 -7.50
N HIS A 52 -13.09 -13.74 -6.51
CA HIS A 52 -12.60 -14.18 -5.21
C HIS A 52 -13.70 -14.51 -4.19
N ASN A 53 -14.98 -14.23 -4.49
CA ASN A 53 -16.22 -14.51 -3.74
C ASN A 53 -16.31 -14.01 -2.28
N PHE A 54 -15.20 -13.83 -1.55
CA PHE A 54 -15.18 -13.53 -0.12
C PHE A 54 -14.10 -12.51 0.25
N LEU A 55 -13.90 -11.49 -0.60
CA LEU A 55 -12.99 -10.39 -0.25
C LEU A 55 -13.57 -9.60 0.92
N LYS A 56 -12.82 -9.57 2.01
CA LYS A 56 -13.11 -8.76 3.19
C LYS A 56 -11.89 -7.90 3.54
N PRO A 57 -12.08 -6.76 4.22
CA PRO A 57 -10.97 -6.05 4.83
C PRO A 57 -10.15 -7.02 5.68
N ALA A 58 -8.84 -7.04 5.47
CA ALA A 58 -7.92 -7.94 6.17
C ALA A 58 -6.71 -7.22 6.77
N MET A 59 -6.45 -5.98 6.36
CA MET A 59 -5.30 -5.21 6.82
C MET A 59 -5.55 -3.72 6.65
N TYR A 60 -5.30 -2.96 7.70
CA TYR A 60 -5.21 -1.52 7.69
C TYR A 60 -3.73 -1.13 7.73
N ILE A 61 -3.32 -0.22 6.84
CA ILE A 61 -1.95 0.29 6.79
C ILE A 61 -2.02 1.81 6.74
N TYR A 62 -1.35 2.44 7.69
CA TYR A 62 -1.23 3.89 7.81
C TYR A 62 0.23 4.32 7.74
N TYR A 63 0.47 5.51 7.23
CA TYR A 63 1.75 6.20 7.29
C TYR A 63 1.54 7.68 6.96
N ASP A 64 2.45 8.50 7.46
CA ASP A 64 2.61 9.88 7.04
C ASP A 64 3.60 9.91 5.87
N ARG A 65 3.41 10.83 4.91
CA ARG A 65 4.21 10.88 3.68
C ARG A 65 4.71 12.29 3.37
N TYR A 66 6.03 12.41 3.19
CA TYR A 66 6.61 13.50 2.41
C TYR A 66 6.72 13.07 0.94
N SER A 67 6.38 13.98 0.01
CA SER A 67 6.41 13.71 -1.43
C SER A 67 7.09 14.86 -2.15
N TYR A 68 8.23 14.56 -2.77
CA TYR A 68 9.04 15.51 -3.52
C TYR A 68 9.02 15.19 -5.01
N LYS A 69 9.05 16.22 -5.83
CA LYS A 69 9.22 16.17 -7.29
C LYS A 69 10.55 16.86 -7.62
N GLY A 70 11.32 16.32 -8.56
CA GLY A 70 12.57 16.93 -8.99
C GLY A 70 12.33 18.32 -9.56
N ALA A 71 13.15 19.29 -9.15
CA ALA A 71 13.04 20.67 -9.62
C ALA A 71 13.42 20.81 -11.10
N ASN A 72 14.42 20.04 -11.55
CA ASN A 72 14.97 20.09 -12.91
C ASN A 72 14.60 18.87 -13.75
N ASP A 73 14.07 17.81 -13.12
CA ASP A 73 13.58 16.59 -13.78
C ASP A 73 12.26 16.20 -13.15
N GLU A 74 11.18 16.43 -13.88
CA GLU A 74 9.82 16.15 -13.43
C GLU A 74 9.51 14.65 -13.27
N SER A 75 10.32 13.80 -13.90
CA SER A 75 10.20 12.35 -13.81
C SER A 75 10.73 11.81 -12.49
N LEU A 76 11.67 12.52 -11.85
CA LEU A 76 12.17 12.19 -10.52
C LEU A 76 11.11 12.50 -9.46
N ARG A 77 10.74 11.48 -8.69
CA ARG A 77 9.87 11.58 -7.52
C ARG A 77 10.49 10.80 -6.38
N ILE A 78 10.57 11.43 -5.21
CA ILE A 78 11.07 10.82 -3.99
C ILE A 78 9.98 10.94 -2.94
N THR A 79 9.63 9.83 -2.30
CA THR A 79 8.70 9.85 -1.16
C THR A 79 9.36 9.24 0.06
N PHE A 80 9.08 9.82 1.22
CA PHE A 80 9.45 9.25 2.52
C PHE A 80 8.18 8.94 3.28
N ASP A 81 7.99 7.66 3.57
CA ASP A 81 6.92 7.21 4.45
C ASP A 81 7.50 7.03 5.85
N TYR A 82 6.85 7.63 6.84
CA TYR A 82 7.23 7.52 8.26
C TYR A 82 5.99 7.25 9.11
N ASN A 83 6.22 6.88 10.38
CA ASN A 83 5.14 6.49 11.30
C ASN A 83 4.28 5.34 10.70
N LEU A 84 4.93 4.38 10.03
CA LEU A 84 4.25 3.27 9.36
C LEU A 84 3.64 2.35 10.40
N LYS A 85 2.31 2.28 10.39
CA LYS A 85 1.53 1.42 11.27
C LYS A 85 0.69 0.43 10.48
N TYR A 86 0.44 -0.72 11.08
CA TYR A 86 -0.52 -1.69 10.58
C TYR A 86 -1.40 -2.24 11.70
N ARG A 87 -2.54 -2.77 11.31
CA ARG A 87 -3.41 -3.60 12.16
C ARG A 87 -4.26 -4.50 11.28
N ASP A 88 -4.44 -5.74 11.70
CA ASP A 88 -5.35 -6.73 11.12
C ASP A 88 -6.69 -6.79 11.88
N PHE A 89 -6.80 -6.05 12.99
CA PHE A 89 -8.01 -5.85 13.78
C PHE A 89 -8.54 -4.41 13.63
N ASP A 90 -9.81 -4.22 13.99
CA ASP A 90 -10.50 -2.93 13.99
C ASP A 90 -10.36 -2.12 12.68
N LEU A 91 -10.61 -2.77 11.54
CA LEU A 91 -10.20 -2.28 10.21
C LEU A 91 -10.97 -1.08 9.66
N SER A 92 -11.90 -0.49 10.43
CA SER A 92 -12.61 0.71 10.00
C SER A 92 -11.65 1.89 9.87
N LEU A 93 -11.70 2.56 8.72
CA LEU A 93 -10.93 3.77 8.46
C LEU A 93 -11.31 4.93 9.40
N GLU A 94 -12.47 4.86 10.04
CA GLU A 94 -12.98 5.90 10.95
C GLU A 94 -12.36 5.82 12.36
N ASN A 95 -11.69 4.71 12.69
CA ASN A 95 -11.18 4.48 14.05
C ASN A 95 -9.79 5.08 14.28
N GLY A 96 -9.33 5.95 13.38
CA GLY A 96 -8.05 6.64 13.48
C GLY A 96 -6.85 5.82 12.98
N SER A 97 -5.65 6.35 13.25
CA SER A 97 -4.36 5.90 12.68
C SER A 97 -3.48 5.14 13.68
N TYR A 98 -4.08 4.39 14.60
CA TYR A 98 -3.36 3.58 15.58
C TYR A 98 -3.05 2.17 15.03
N GLY A 99 -2.21 1.42 15.74
CA GLY A 99 -1.79 0.08 15.37
C GLY A 99 -0.36 -0.22 15.81
N LEU A 100 0.17 -1.34 15.32
CA LEU A 100 1.54 -1.80 15.56
C LEU A 100 2.50 -1.16 14.57
N ASN A 101 3.76 -0.95 14.97
CA ASN A 101 4.76 -0.38 14.07
C ASN A 101 5.19 -1.42 13.02
N LEU A 102 5.08 -1.05 11.75
CA LEU A 102 5.45 -1.94 10.65
C LEU A 102 6.97 -2.05 10.48
N ILE A 103 7.68 -0.95 10.72
CA ILE A 103 9.14 -0.87 10.77
C ILE A 103 9.56 -0.22 12.10
N ASP A 104 10.85 -0.23 12.42
CA ASP A 104 11.34 0.53 13.56
C ASP A 104 10.97 2.02 13.41
N LYS A 105 10.65 2.69 14.52
CA LYS A 105 10.30 4.11 14.53
C LYS A 105 11.48 5.00 14.14
N GLU A 106 12.70 4.51 14.29
CA GLU A 106 13.92 5.20 13.86
C GLU A 106 14.13 5.17 12.34
N PHE A 107 13.42 4.28 11.62
CA PHE A 107 13.52 4.15 10.17
C PHE A 107 12.33 4.78 9.43
N MET A 108 12.61 5.19 8.20
CA MET A 108 11.61 5.62 7.23
C MET A 108 11.76 4.81 5.95
N LEU A 109 10.66 4.63 5.22
CA LEU A 109 10.71 4.00 3.90
C LEU A 109 10.84 5.07 2.83
N MET A 110 11.99 5.10 2.16
CA MET A 110 12.22 5.92 0.98
C MET A 110 11.84 5.14 -0.29
N GLU A 111 11.09 5.78 -1.19
CA GLU A 111 10.79 5.27 -2.53
C GLU A 111 11.20 6.31 -3.57
N ILE A 112 11.96 5.87 -4.58
CA ILE A 112 12.42 6.72 -5.69
C ILE A 112 11.79 6.20 -6.98
N LYS A 113 11.22 7.11 -7.76
CA LYS A 113 10.71 6.85 -9.11
C LYS A 113 11.36 7.82 -10.07
N ILE A 114 11.87 7.30 -11.17
CA ILE A 114 12.47 8.08 -12.25
C ILE A 114 12.36 7.27 -13.55
N SER A 115 12.18 7.96 -14.69
CA SER A 115 12.07 7.31 -16.00
C SER A 115 13.44 7.00 -16.62
N GLY A 116 14.49 7.69 -16.19
CA GLY A 116 15.88 7.54 -16.63
C GLY A 116 16.82 7.05 -15.53
N ALA A 117 18.10 7.37 -15.68
CA ALA A 117 19.12 7.06 -14.67
C ALA A 117 18.97 7.95 -13.43
N ILE A 118 19.38 7.44 -12.26
CA ILE A 118 19.45 8.22 -11.02
C ILE A 118 20.42 9.40 -11.23
N PRO A 119 20.05 10.64 -10.85
CA PRO A 119 20.94 11.79 -10.99
C PRO A 119 22.21 11.63 -10.17
N ILE A 120 23.34 12.12 -10.68
CA ILE A 120 24.66 11.99 -10.04
C ILE A 120 24.66 12.54 -8.61
N TRP A 121 24.02 13.70 -8.39
CA TRP A 121 23.94 14.31 -7.06
C TRP A 121 23.21 13.42 -6.06
N LEU A 122 22.16 12.72 -6.50
CA LEU A 122 21.38 11.83 -5.64
C LEU A 122 22.15 10.55 -5.35
N ASN A 123 22.86 10.01 -6.35
CA ASN A 123 23.72 8.85 -6.16
C ASN A 123 24.86 9.12 -5.17
N LYS A 124 25.47 10.33 -5.20
CA LYS A 124 26.47 10.74 -4.22
C LYS A 124 25.92 10.70 -2.80
N ILE A 125 24.72 11.25 -2.58
CA ILE A 125 24.04 11.20 -1.27
C ILE A 125 23.85 9.76 -0.79
N PHE A 126 23.45 8.83 -1.68
CA PHE A 126 23.28 7.43 -1.27
C PHE A 126 24.59 6.75 -0.88
N VAL A 127 25.68 7.05 -1.58
CA VAL A 127 27.00 6.51 -1.23
C VAL A 127 27.48 7.10 0.10
N ASP A 128 27.40 8.42 0.26
CA ASP A 128 27.88 9.13 1.45
C ASP A 128 27.11 8.75 2.72
N LEU A 129 25.82 8.42 2.57
CA LEU A 129 24.94 7.99 3.67
C LEU A 129 24.76 6.46 3.75
N GLU A 130 25.49 5.68 2.95
CA GLU A 130 25.39 4.22 2.91
C GLU A 130 23.95 3.69 2.73
N ILE A 131 23.19 4.33 1.85
CA ILE A 131 21.80 3.98 1.56
C ILE A 131 21.75 2.94 0.44
N PHE A 132 21.29 1.74 0.79
CA PHE A 132 21.16 0.63 -0.15
C PHE A 132 19.71 0.32 -0.49
N GLN A 133 19.49 -0.17 -1.72
CA GLN A 133 18.17 -0.55 -2.18
C GLN A 133 17.72 -1.87 -1.53
N HIS A 134 16.52 -1.84 -0.95
CA HIS A 134 15.83 -3.04 -0.46
C HIS A 134 14.46 -3.20 -1.10
N SER A 135 14.09 -4.44 -1.43
CA SER A 135 12.72 -4.75 -1.84
C SER A 135 11.80 -4.77 -0.62
N PHE A 136 10.78 -3.92 -0.60
CA PHE A 136 9.86 -3.81 0.53
C PHE A 136 8.41 -3.73 0.05
N SER A 137 7.52 -4.49 0.70
CA SER A 137 6.06 -4.41 0.49
C SER A 137 5.39 -4.17 1.83
N LYS A 138 4.73 -3.02 1.99
CA LYS A 138 4.03 -2.69 3.24
C LYS A 138 3.04 -3.77 3.65
N TYR A 139 2.20 -4.21 2.71
CA TYR A 139 1.22 -5.28 2.96
C TYR A 139 1.89 -6.62 3.23
N GLY A 140 2.91 -6.97 2.43
CA GLY A 140 3.62 -8.24 2.59
C GLY A 140 4.32 -8.34 3.94
N GLU A 141 4.94 -7.24 4.39
CA GLU A 141 5.59 -7.18 5.70
C GLU A 141 4.58 -7.21 6.84
N ALA A 142 3.48 -6.47 6.74
CA ALA A 142 2.41 -6.48 7.75
C ALA A 142 1.79 -7.88 7.91
N TYR A 143 1.55 -8.55 6.77
CA TYR A 143 1.03 -9.92 6.75
C TYR A 143 1.99 -10.91 7.40
N LYS A 144 3.31 -10.83 7.10
CA LYS A 144 4.32 -11.67 7.76
C LYS A 144 4.37 -11.46 9.27
N LYS A 145 4.29 -10.21 9.73
CA LYS A 145 4.28 -9.90 11.17
C LYS A 145 3.04 -10.48 11.85
N THR A 146 1.88 -10.34 11.22
CA THR A 146 0.62 -10.91 11.71
C THR A 146 0.70 -12.45 11.86
N ILE A 147 1.29 -13.16 10.89
CA ILE A 147 1.49 -14.61 10.99
C ILE A 147 2.48 -14.97 12.09
N LYS A 148 3.58 -14.24 12.22
CA LYS A 148 4.54 -14.52 13.30
C LYS A 148 3.88 -14.36 14.66
N GLU A 149 3.17 -13.25 14.88
CA GLU A 149 2.44 -12.99 16.12
C GLU A 149 1.43 -14.11 16.42
N SER A 150 0.64 -14.58 15.43
CA SER A 150 -0.34 -15.64 15.65
C SER A 150 0.28 -17.01 15.98
N ILE A 151 1.47 -17.32 15.45
CA ILE A 151 2.24 -18.53 15.79
C ILE A 151 2.74 -18.46 17.23
N TYR A 152 3.22 -17.30 17.69
CA TYR A 152 3.68 -17.14 19.07
C TYR A 152 2.53 -17.08 20.09
N ASP A 153 1.34 -16.64 19.67
CA ASP A 153 0.14 -16.51 20.52
C ASP A 153 -0.72 -17.80 20.61
N ASN A 154 -0.27 -18.94 20.07
CA ASN A 154 -1.05 -20.21 20.03
C ASN A 154 -2.48 -20.06 19.44
N ARG A 155 -2.70 -19.12 18.51
CA ARG A 155 -4.01 -18.91 17.85
C ARG A 155 -4.22 -19.73 16.58
N ILE A 156 -3.37 -20.73 16.34
CA ILE A 156 -3.54 -21.71 15.27
C ILE A 156 -3.70 -23.08 15.93
N ILE A 157 -4.96 -23.51 16.11
CA ILE A 157 -5.27 -24.94 16.21
C ILE A 157 -5.52 -25.38 14.77
N VAL A 158 -4.74 -26.37 14.33
CA VAL A 158 -4.82 -26.99 12.98
C VAL A 158 -6.23 -27.53 12.72
#